data_AF-A0AAJ1WWI3-F1
#
_entry.id   AF-A0AAJ1WWI3-F1
#
_cell.length_a   1.000
_cell.length_b   1.000
_cell.length_c   1.000
_cell.angle_alpha   90.00
_cell.angle_beta   90.00
_cell.angle_gamma   90.00
#
_symmetry.space_group_name_H-M   'P 1'
#
loop_
_entity.id
_entity.type
_entity.pdbx_description
1 polymer ?
#
loop_
_entity_poly.entity_id
_entity_poly.type
_entity_poly.pdbx_seq_one_letter_code
_entity_poly.pdbx_strand_id
1 'polypeptide(L)'
;MSEQYDLAAWRHQGTADHLLKNSEFDDAGYHYGIVGENALKHAMRSSGIEAYFLANPPQQRNGRRRSGDPLRGTPLRGHFPSLQALAIQAQQVVSLYATGRVAAALQTEIGSAAFNTRFQSWSIDIRYASTTCTPVTQAVCDTWKKDAEDLILRLVI
;
A
#
# COMPACT_ATOMS: atom_id res chain seq x y z
N MET A 1 2.04 8.70 -17.96
CA MET A 1 2.34 7.26 -17.84
C MET A 1 1.54 6.70 -16.67
N SER A 2 0.93 5.52 -16.83
CA SER A 2 0.30 4.83 -15.70
C SER A 2 1.39 4.31 -14.77
N GLU A 3 1.19 4.43 -13.46
CA GLU A 3 2.16 4.02 -12.45
C GLU A 3 2.30 2.49 -12.44
N GLN A 4 3.52 1.94 -12.54
CA GLN A 4 3.75 0.49 -12.59
C GLN A 4 3.96 -0.05 -11.17
N TYR A 5 2.86 -0.29 -10.45
CA TYR A 5 2.88 -0.64 -9.02
C TYR A 5 3.61 -1.95 -8.71
N ASP A 6 3.53 -2.94 -9.59
CA ASP A 6 4.31 -4.18 -9.52
C ASP A 6 5.81 -3.90 -9.53
N LEU A 7 6.29 -3.17 -10.55
CA LEU A 7 7.71 -2.85 -10.69
C LEU A 7 8.17 -1.91 -9.58
N ALA A 8 7.32 -0.99 -9.14
CA ALA A 8 7.61 -0.12 -7.99
C ALA A 8 7.78 -0.94 -6.71
N ALA A 9 6.90 -1.90 -6.42
CA ALA A 9 7.02 -2.77 -5.25
C ALA A 9 8.38 -3.49 -5.22
N TRP A 10 8.77 -4.12 -6.33
CA TRP A 10 10.08 -4.80 -6.41
C TRP A 10 11.27 -3.86 -6.28
N ARG A 11 11.21 -2.64 -6.84
CA ARG A 11 12.28 -1.63 -6.70
C ARG A 11 12.40 -1.12 -5.27
N HIS A 12 11.28 -0.88 -4.60
CA HIS A 12 11.28 -0.47 -3.18
C HIS A 12 11.82 -1.59 -2.29
N GLN A 13 11.48 -2.86 -2.57
CA GLN A 13 12.03 -4.02 -1.86
C GLN A 13 13.56 -4.08 -2.00
N GLY A 14 14.09 -3.99 -3.23
CA GLY A 14 15.53 -4.02 -3.46
C GLY A 14 16.28 -2.86 -2.79
N THR A 15 15.64 -1.68 -2.74
CA THR A 15 16.19 -0.51 -2.04
C THR A 15 16.19 -0.74 -0.52
N ALA A 16 15.07 -1.20 0.04
CA ALA A 16 14.95 -1.51 1.47
C ALA A 16 15.98 -2.55 1.92
N ASP A 17 16.16 -3.61 1.12
CA ASP A 17 17.15 -4.67 1.40
C ASP A 17 18.60 -4.16 1.37
N HIS A 18 18.90 -3.17 0.54
CA HIS A 18 20.21 -2.51 0.54
C HIS A 18 20.41 -1.68 1.80
N LEU A 19 19.43 -0.84 2.15
CA LEU A 19 19.46 0.04 3.32
C LEU A 19 19.55 -0.76 4.63
N LEU A 20 18.79 -1.86 4.73
CA LEU A 20 18.81 -2.77 5.88
C LEU A 20 20.21 -3.33 6.14
N LYS A 21 20.95 -3.70 5.08
CA LYS A 21 22.33 -4.21 5.20
C LYS A 21 23.30 -3.15 5.73
N ASN A 22 23.00 -1.88 5.53
CA ASN A 22 23.79 -0.75 6.03
C ASN A 22 23.30 -0.24 7.39
N SER A 23 22.33 -0.91 8.02
CA SER A 23 21.69 -0.49 9.27
C SER A 23 20.93 0.85 9.19
N GLU A 24 20.49 1.24 8.00
CA GLU A 24 19.67 2.44 7.76
C GLU A 24 18.17 2.09 7.97
N PHE A 25 17.79 1.79 9.22
CA PHE A 25 16.49 1.17 9.54
C PHE A 25 15.28 2.06 9.29
N ASP A 26 15.38 3.38 9.51
CA ASP A 26 14.29 4.31 9.25
C ASP A 26 13.93 4.29 7.75
N ASP A 27 14.94 4.47 6.90
CA ASP A 27 14.75 4.48 5.45
C ASP A 27 14.36 3.09 4.93
N ALA A 28 15.00 2.02 5.42
CA ALA A 28 14.59 0.65 5.08
C ALA A 28 13.12 0.38 5.44
N GLY A 29 12.71 0.77 6.65
CA GLY A 29 11.34 0.61 7.14
C GLY A 29 10.33 1.44 6.34
N TYR A 30 10.68 2.67 5.99
CA TYR A 30 9.89 3.48 5.04
C TYR A 30 9.67 2.72 3.73
N HIS A 31 10.76 2.23 3.11
CA HIS A 31 10.67 1.52 1.84
C HIS A 31 9.85 0.22 1.94
N TYR A 32 9.96 -0.57 3.01
CA TYR A 32 9.15 -1.79 3.17
C TYR A 32 7.64 -1.53 3.24
N GLY A 33 7.18 -0.45 3.89
CA GLY A 33 5.74 -0.15 3.82
C GLY A 33 5.30 0.36 2.44
N ILE A 34 6.17 1.08 1.72
CA ILE A 34 5.89 1.44 0.33
C ILE A 34 5.79 0.20 -0.57
N VAL A 35 6.53 -0.88 -0.27
CA VAL A 35 6.34 -2.18 -0.94
C VAL A 35 4.90 -2.68 -0.75
N GLY A 36 4.42 -2.76 0.49
CA GLY A 36 3.08 -3.25 0.78
C GLY A 36 1.98 -2.37 0.18
N GLU A 37 2.15 -1.04 0.21
CA GLU A 37 1.23 -0.09 -0.42
C GLU A 37 1.14 -0.33 -1.94
N ASN A 38 2.29 -0.49 -2.61
CA ASN A 38 2.34 -0.75 -4.04
C ASN A 38 1.77 -2.13 -4.40
N ALA A 39 2.04 -3.17 -3.61
CA ALA A 39 1.47 -4.49 -3.82
C ALA A 39 -0.07 -4.46 -3.76
N LEU A 40 -0.65 -3.76 -2.77
CA LEU A 40 -2.10 -3.57 -2.65
C LEU A 40 -2.67 -2.79 -3.83
N LYS A 41 -2.02 -1.69 -4.23
CA LYS A 41 -2.45 -0.88 -5.38
C LYS A 41 -2.38 -1.65 -6.69
N HIS A 42 -1.32 -2.44 -6.89
CA HIS A 42 -1.21 -3.35 -8.02
C HIS A 42 -2.39 -4.30 -8.04
N ALA A 43 -2.62 -5.04 -6.94
CA ALA A 43 -3.71 -6.01 -6.88
C ALA A 43 -5.10 -5.37 -7.07
N MET A 44 -5.35 -4.19 -6.51
CA MET A 44 -6.58 -3.43 -6.75
C MET A 44 -6.76 -3.11 -8.25
N ARG A 45 -5.72 -2.57 -8.90
CA ARG A 45 -5.75 -2.28 -10.34
C ARG A 45 -5.98 -3.55 -11.17
N SER A 46 -5.20 -4.60 -10.92
CA SER A 46 -5.29 -5.89 -11.60
C SER A 46 -6.64 -6.60 -11.38
N SER A 47 -7.36 -6.24 -10.31
CA SER A 47 -8.68 -6.78 -10.00
C SER A 47 -9.85 -5.91 -10.52
N GLY A 48 -9.56 -4.89 -11.34
CA GLY A 48 -10.58 -4.02 -11.95
C GLY A 48 -11.12 -2.92 -11.03
N ILE A 49 -10.58 -2.74 -9.82
CA ILE A 49 -11.03 -1.72 -8.86
C ILE A 49 -10.75 -0.31 -9.38
N GLU A 50 -9.69 -0.12 -10.16
CA GLU A 50 -9.44 1.18 -10.80
C GLU A 50 -10.58 1.59 -11.73
N ALA A 51 -11.08 0.65 -12.54
CA ALA A 51 -12.20 0.93 -13.44
C ALA A 51 -13.47 1.32 -12.66
N TYR A 52 -13.73 0.68 -11.51
CA TYR A 52 -14.81 1.07 -10.61
C TYR A 52 -14.67 2.52 -10.13
N PHE A 53 -13.48 2.93 -9.65
CA PHE A 53 -13.26 4.29 -9.18
C PHE A 53 -13.28 5.33 -10.30
N LEU A 54 -12.85 4.97 -11.52
CA LEU A 54 -12.97 5.84 -12.69
C LEU A 54 -14.44 6.06 -13.09
N ALA A 55 -15.27 5.03 -12.97
CA ALA A 55 -16.72 5.12 -13.22
C ALA A 55 -17.46 5.84 -12.09
N ASN A 56 -16.98 5.72 -10.85
CA ASN A 56 -17.59 6.26 -9.64
C ASN A 56 -16.59 7.14 -8.86
N PRO A 57 -16.11 8.26 -9.44
CA PRO A 57 -15.09 9.07 -8.80
C PRO A 57 -15.63 9.66 -7.48
N PRO A 58 -14.81 9.73 -6.42
CA PRO A 58 -15.22 10.31 -5.15
C PRO A 58 -15.77 11.73 -5.36
N GLN A 59 -17.00 11.99 -4.88
CA GLN A 59 -17.55 13.34 -4.91
C GLN A 59 -16.73 14.23 -3.96
N GLN A 60 -16.08 15.27 -4.51
CA GLN A 60 -15.43 16.27 -3.66
C GLN A 60 -16.51 17.01 -2.87
N ARG A 61 -16.28 17.13 -1.54
CA ARG A 61 -17.22 17.65 -0.53
C ARG A 61 -17.84 19.04 -0.81
N ASN A 62 -17.39 19.77 -1.83
CA ASN A 62 -17.83 21.14 -2.15
C ASN A 62 -18.18 21.37 -3.64
N GLY A 63 -18.55 20.34 -4.41
CA GLY A 63 -19.12 20.48 -5.77
C GLY A 63 -18.17 21.04 -6.85
N ARG A 64 -16.98 21.51 -6.49
CA ARG A 64 -15.93 21.91 -7.42
C ARG A 64 -15.04 20.70 -7.66
N ARG A 65 -15.00 20.17 -8.88
CA ARG A 65 -13.95 19.26 -9.34
C ARG A 65 -12.61 20.02 -9.36
N ARG A 66 -11.99 20.22 -8.19
CA ARG A 66 -10.62 20.76 -8.11
C ARG A 66 -9.66 19.59 -8.33
N SER A 67 -9.42 19.29 -9.59
CA SER A 67 -8.32 18.51 -10.20
C SER A 67 -8.89 17.54 -11.23
N GLY A 68 -8.33 17.55 -12.45
CA GLY A 68 -8.64 16.58 -13.52
C GLY A 68 -8.18 15.14 -13.25
N ASP A 69 -7.87 14.80 -11.99
CA ASP A 69 -7.50 13.45 -11.57
C ASP A 69 -8.71 12.75 -10.93
N PRO A 70 -9.36 11.81 -11.65
CA PRO A 70 -10.55 11.11 -11.17
C PRO A 70 -10.26 10.14 -10.01
N LEU A 71 -9.00 9.77 -9.77
CA LEU A 71 -8.61 8.85 -8.70
C LEU A 71 -8.25 9.58 -7.40
N ARG A 72 -8.28 10.92 -7.38
CA ARG A 72 -7.93 11.69 -6.20
C ARG A 72 -8.83 11.36 -5.02
N GLY A 73 -8.22 10.96 -3.89
CA GLY A 73 -8.93 10.56 -2.68
C GLY A 73 -9.35 9.10 -2.64
N THR A 74 -8.93 8.29 -3.62
CA THR A 74 -9.10 6.83 -3.62
C THR A 74 -7.84 6.11 -3.11
N PRO A 75 -7.95 4.84 -2.69
CA PRO A 75 -6.82 3.95 -2.41
C PRO A 75 -5.74 3.85 -3.50
N LEU A 76 -6.09 4.20 -4.74
CA LEU A 76 -5.18 4.15 -5.89
C LEU A 76 -4.38 5.45 -6.09
N ARG A 77 -4.57 6.49 -5.27
CA ARG A 77 -3.86 7.76 -5.45
C ARG A 77 -3.30 8.34 -4.16
N GLY A 78 -2.01 8.72 -4.22
CA GLY A 78 -1.27 9.25 -3.07
C GLY A 78 -0.81 8.15 -2.14
N HIS A 79 0.02 8.51 -1.16
CA HIS A 79 0.43 7.60 -0.10
C HIS A 79 -0.55 7.68 1.07
N PHE A 80 -0.71 6.56 1.76
CA PHE A 80 -1.58 6.50 2.93
C PHE A 80 -0.76 6.71 4.20
N PRO A 81 -1.33 7.36 5.24
CA PRO A 81 -0.66 7.50 6.53
C PRO A 81 -0.22 6.14 7.09
N SER A 82 -1.03 5.09 6.88
CA SER A 82 -0.71 3.70 7.18
C SER A 82 -1.36 2.76 6.18
N LEU A 83 -0.83 1.53 6.05
CA LEU A 83 -1.44 0.50 5.18
C LEU A 83 -2.83 0.08 5.65
N GLN A 84 -3.07 0.08 6.96
CA GLN A 84 -4.37 -0.20 7.55
C GLN A 84 -5.43 0.81 7.08
N ALA A 85 -5.09 2.10 7.03
CA ALA A 85 -5.99 3.14 6.53
C ALA A 85 -6.36 2.91 5.05
N LEU A 86 -5.38 2.51 4.22
CA LEU A 86 -5.62 2.15 2.82
C LEU A 86 -6.59 0.97 2.72
N ALA A 87 -6.33 -0.11 3.46
CA ALA A 87 -7.13 -1.31 3.42
C ALA A 87 -8.57 -1.07 3.90
N ILE A 88 -8.77 -0.35 4.99
CA ILE A 88 -10.10 0.03 5.49
C ILE A 88 -10.87 0.82 4.42
N GLN A 89 -10.22 1.78 3.76
CA GLN A 89 -10.87 2.57 2.71
C GLN A 89 -11.20 1.71 1.48
N ALA A 90 -10.41 0.69 1.18
CA ALA A 90 -10.59 -0.18 0.01
C ALA A 90 -11.54 -1.35 0.25
N GLN A 91 -11.65 -1.85 1.50
CA GLN A 91 -12.21 -3.17 1.82
C GLN A 91 -13.62 -3.41 1.25
N GLN A 92 -14.53 -2.46 1.45
CA GLN A 92 -15.91 -2.59 0.97
C GLN A 92 -15.99 -2.60 -0.57
N VAL A 93 -15.16 -1.80 -1.23
CA VAL A 93 -15.13 -1.75 -2.70
C VAL A 93 -14.52 -3.04 -3.26
N VAL A 94 -13.44 -3.51 -2.63
CA VAL A 94 -12.77 -4.76 -3.00
C VAL A 94 -13.69 -5.97 -2.83
N SER A 95 -14.46 -6.05 -1.75
CA SER A 95 -15.36 -7.19 -1.52
C SER A 95 -16.51 -7.26 -2.52
N LEU A 96 -16.98 -6.12 -3.03
CA LEU A 96 -18.12 -6.05 -3.94
C LEU A 96 -17.72 -6.08 -5.42
N TYR A 97 -16.56 -5.52 -5.77
CA TYR A 97 -16.22 -5.22 -7.17
C TYR A 97 -14.89 -5.81 -7.65
N ALA A 98 -14.09 -6.43 -6.78
CA ALA A 98 -12.85 -7.09 -7.24
C ALA A 98 -13.20 -8.30 -8.11
N THR A 99 -12.59 -8.39 -9.28
CA THR A 99 -12.78 -9.50 -10.22
C THR A 99 -11.46 -9.93 -10.85
N GLY A 100 -11.44 -11.07 -11.54
CA GLY A 100 -10.24 -11.57 -12.20
C GLY A 100 -9.34 -12.40 -11.28
N ARG A 101 -8.14 -12.72 -11.77
CA ARG A 101 -7.26 -13.75 -11.18
C ARG A 101 -6.73 -13.38 -9.78
N VAL A 102 -6.48 -12.10 -9.54
CA VAL A 102 -5.89 -11.61 -8.28
C VAL A 102 -6.96 -11.29 -7.23
N ALA A 103 -8.26 -11.23 -7.61
CA ALA A 103 -9.33 -10.78 -6.73
C ALA A 103 -9.49 -11.63 -5.46
N ALA A 104 -9.43 -12.96 -5.58
CA ALA A 104 -9.55 -13.86 -4.44
C ALA A 104 -8.41 -13.68 -3.43
N ALA A 105 -7.18 -13.50 -3.93
CA ALA A 105 -6.02 -13.22 -3.10
C ALA A 105 -6.16 -11.85 -2.42
N LEU A 106 -6.52 -10.81 -3.17
CA LEU A 106 -6.74 -9.46 -2.63
C LEU A 106 -7.83 -9.43 -1.54
N GLN A 107 -8.97 -10.07 -1.79
CA GLN A 107 -10.07 -10.16 -0.82
C GLN A 107 -9.66 -10.92 0.44
N THR A 108 -8.91 -12.02 0.26
CA THR A 108 -8.38 -12.81 1.38
C THR A 108 -7.41 -11.98 2.23
N GLU A 109 -6.48 -11.27 1.59
CA GLU A 109 -5.49 -10.47 2.30
C GLU A 109 -6.13 -9.32 3.07
N ILE A 110 -6.89 -8.46 2.40
CA ILE A 110 -7.53 -7.29 3.04
C ILE A 110 -8.59 -7.71 4.06
N GLY A 111 -9.24 -8.86 3.86
CA GLY A 111 -10.23 -9.41 4.80
C GLY A 111 -9.63 -10.17 5.99
N SER A 112 -8.33 -10.49 5.97
CA SER A 112 -7.72 -11.31 7.01
C SER A 112 -7.49 -10.52 8.31
N ALA A 113 -7.70 -11.18 9.46
CA ALA A 113 -7.33 -10.59 10.74
C ALA A 113 -5.82 -10.34 10.86
N ALA A 114 -5.00 -11.13 10.16
CA ALA A 114 -3.55 -10.97 10.10
C ALA A 114 -3.14 -9.64 9.46
N PHE A 115 -3.93 -9.13 8.51
CA PHE A 115 -3.67 -7.83 7.90
C PHE A 115 -3.71 -6.69 8.92
N ASN A 116 -4.54 -6.79 9.97
CA ASN A 116 -4.61 -5.79 11.04
C ASN A 116 -3.33 -5.71 11.88
N THR A 117 -2.50 -6.75 11.85
CA THR A 117 -1.22 -6.77 12.57
C THR A 117 -0.02 -6.60 11.63
N ARG A 118 -0.21 -6.72 10.31
CA ARG A 118 0.85 -6.43 9.33
C ARG A 118 1.18 -4.95 9.33
N PHE A 119 2.46 -4.64 9.18
CA PHE A 119 2.98 -3.29 9.20
C PHE A 119 2.49 -2.50 10.42
N GLN A 120 2.35 -3.19 11.56
CA GLN A 120 1.92 -2.54 12.79
C GLN A 120 2.85 -1.36 13.11
N SER A 121 2.24 -0.21 13.38
CA SER A 121 2.93 1.05 13.66
C SER A 121 3.74 1.64 12.49
N TRP A 122 3.68 1.06 11.29
CA TRP A 122 4.28 1.68 10.11
C TRP A 122 3.53 2.96 9.76
N SER A 123 4.28 4.00 9.40
CA SER A 123 3.74 5.27 8.91
C SER A 123 4.56 5.83 7.76
N ILE A 124 3.87 6.48 6.82
CA ILE A 124 4.53 7.26 5.76
C ILE A 124 5.41 8.39 6.34
N ASP A 125 5.11 8.85 7.55
CA ASP A 125 5.78 9.98 8.19
C ASP A 125 7.21 9.67 8.66
N ILE A 126 7.65 8.40 8.55
CA ILE A 126 9.06 8.03 8.74
C ILE A 126 9.96 8.87 7.80
N ARG A 127 9.50 9.15 6.57
CA ARG A 127 10.22 10.02 5.60
C ARG A 127 10.46 11.45 6.07
N TYR A 128 9.75 11.87 7.12
CA TYR A 128 9.84 13.20 7.73
C TYR A 128 10.54 13.16 9.09
N ALA A 129 11.18 12.04 9.45
CA ALA A 129 11.84 11.83 10.74
C ALA A 129 10.92 12.14 11.94
N SER A 130 9.64 11.75 11.84
CA SER A 130 8.68 11.99 12.92
C SER A 130 9.04 11.17 14.15
N THR A 131 9.20 11.82 15.29
CA THR A 131 9.56 11.20 16.59
C THR A 131 8.54 10.18 17.10
N THR A 132 7.35 10.11 16.50
CA THR A 132 6.31 9.12 16.83
C THR A 132 6.50 7.79 16.11
N CYS A 133 7.28 7.73 15.03
CA CYS A 133 7.54 6.52 14.25
C CYS A 133 9.03 6.25 13.98
N THR A 134 9.91 7.14 14.45
CA THR A 134 11.37 6.97 14.44
C THR A 134 11.95 7.14 15.85
N PRO A 135 13.06 6.45 16.22
CA PRO A 135 13.82 5.54 15.36
C PRO A 135 13.13 4.18 15.22
N VAL A 136 13.20 3.63 14.01
CA VAL A 136 12.84 2.26 13.68
C VAL A 136 13.96 1.35 14.17
N THR A 137 13.60 0.32 14.93
CA THR A 137 14.56 -0.69 15.38
C THR A 137 14.74 -1.77 14.31
N GLN A 138 15.88 -2.45 14.32
CA GLN A 138 16.13 -3.64 13.48
C GLN A 138 14.98 -4.64 13.56
N ALA A 139 14.51 -4.98 14.77
CA ALA A 139 13.45 -5.98 14.97
C ALA A 139 12.11 -5.58 14.32
N VAL A 140 11.76 -4.29 14.40
CA VAL A 140 10.58 -3.74 13.73
C VAL A 140 10.77 -3.78 12.22
N CYS A 141 11.94 -3.34 11.73
CA CYS A 141 12.25 -3.35 10.30
C CYS A 141 12.23 -4.77 9.71
N ASP A 142 12.77 -5.76 10.42
CA ASP A 142 12.74 -7.18 10.00
C ASP A 142 11.31 -7.75 9.94
N THR A 143 10.44 -7.26 10.81
CA THR A 143 9.02 -7.64 10.78
C THR A 143 8.35 -7.06 9.53
N TRP A 144 8.55 -5.77 9.27
CA TRP A 144 8.01 -5.11 8.07
C TRP A 144 8.60 -5.67 6.77
N LYS A 145 9.86 -6.12 6.79
CA LYS A 145 10.46 -6.87 5.68
C LYS A 145 9.66 -8.12 5.36
N LYS A 146 9.39 -8.96 6.37
CA LYS A 146 8.62 -10.20 6.18
C LYS A 146 7.22 -9.89 5.68
N ASP A 147 6.56 -8.87 6.23
CA ASP A 147 5.24 -8.43 5.78
C ASP A 147 5.25 -7.96 4.31
N ALA A 148 6.31 -7.27 3.88
CA ALA A 148 6.50 -6.80 2.51
C ALA A 148 6.72 -7.96 1.53
N GLU A 149 7.60 -8.90 1.87
CA GLU A 149 7.84 -10.11 1.10
C GLU A 149 6.57 -10.94 0.94
N ASP A 150 5.84 -11.14 2.04
CA ASP A 150 4.54 -11.83 2.05
C ASP A 150 3.52 -11.16 1.12
N LEU A 151 3.38 -9.83 1.18
CA LEU A 151 2.41 -9.12 0.34
C LEU A 151 2.80 -9.17 -1.13
N ILE A 152 4.08 -8.99 -1.47
CA ILE A 152 4.54 -9.12 -2.85
C ILE A 152 4.20 -10.51 -3.40
N LEU A 153 4.58 -11.58 -2.68
CA LEU A 153 4.39 -12.96 -3.13
C LEU A 153 2.91 -13.31 -3.37
N ARG A 154 2.00 -12.69 -2.62
CA ARG A 154 0.56 -12.98 -2.69
C ARG A 154 -0.18 -12.11 -3.70
N LEU A 155 0.25 -10.86 -3.88
CA LEU A 155 -0.52 -9.84 -4.59
C LEU A 155 0.11 -9.40 -5.91
N VAL A 156 1.40 -9.65 -6.13
CA VAL A 156 2.13 -9.30 -7.37
C VAL A 156 2.48 -10.59 -8.11
N ILE A 157 1.45 -11.25 -8.64
CA ILE A 157 1.51 -12.55 -9.35
C ILE A 157 1.12 -12.45 -10.83
#